data_AF-A0A439CPL4-F1
#
_entry.id   AF-A0A439CPL4-F1
#
_cell.length_a   1.000
_cell.length_b   1.000
_cell.length_c   1.000
_cell.angle_alpha   90.00
_cell.angle_beta   90.00
_cell.angle_gamma   90.00
#
_symmetry.space_group_name_H-M   'P 1'
#
loop_
_entity.id
_entity.type
_entity.pdbx_description
1 polymer ?
#
loop_
_entity_poly.entity_id
_entity_poly.type
_entity_poly.pdbx_seq_one_letter_code
_entity_poly.pdbx_strand_id
1 'polypeptide(L)'
;IPDMWAPNSTTVTDHPAMSGIFGLLPPPSSGPALNMTVVKNTADKIRELWTWDDCWGWDFPMLAMNVLRLGDVDQAISYLLDPLFSFDDAGYPEGGSRVPTPYFPGSSSFLLAIAMMAGGWDGEPGPHFPEEWNVAVEGFVPGL
;
A
#
# COMPACT_ATOMS: atom_id res chain seq x y z
N ILE A 1 -22.34 -0.59 -1.21
CA ILE A 1 -22.75 -1.84 -1.89
C ILE A 1 -23.18 -2.79 -0.77
N PRO A 2 -24.46 -3.19 -0.70
CA PRO A 2 -24.90 -4.18 0.30
C PRO A 2 -24.04 -5.44 0.21
N ASP A 3 -23.68 -6.00 1.37
CA ASP A 3 -22.97 -7.29 1.48
C ASP A 3 -21.64 -7.39 0.72
N MET A 4 -20.94 -6.27 0.50
CA MET A 4 -19.68 -6.28 -0.27
C MET A 4 -18.59 -7.21 0.31
N TRP A 5 -18.57 -7.39 1.63
CA TRP A 5 -17.61 -8.24 2.34
C TRP A 5 -18.11 -9.68 2.56
N ALA A 6 -19.28 -10.05 2.03
CA ALA A 6 -19.84 -11.36 2.25
C ALA A 6 -19.02 -12.46 1.53
N PRO A 7 -19.02 -13.70 2.05
CA PRO A 7 -18.45 -14.84 1.33
C PRO A 7 -19.06 -14.95 -0.07
N ASN A 8 -18.23 -15.25 -1.09
CA ASN A 8 -18.61 -15.33 -2.51
C ASN A 8 -19.05 -14.01 -3.16
N SER A 9 -18.79 -12.87 -2.52
CA SER A 9 -18.95 -11.56 -3.13
C SER A 9 -18.00 -11.40 -4.32
N THR A 10 -18.49 -10.77 -5.39
CA THR A 10 -17.68 -10.43 -6.57
C THR A 10 -17.12 -9.00 -6.50
N THR A 11 -17.05 -8.41 -5.30
CA THR A 11 -16.69 -7.00 -5.10
C THR A 11 -15.38 -6.79 -4.34
N VAL A 12 -14.74 -7.89 -3.92
CA VAL A 12 -13.41 -7.92 -3.29
C VAL A 12 -12.34 -8.35 -4.30
N THR A 13 -12.39 -7.76 -5.49
CA THR A 13 -11.54 -8.06 -6.64
C THR A 13 -11.00 -6.76 -7.23
N ASP A 14 -10.01 -6.83 -8.12
CA ASP A 14 -9.42 -5.66 -8.78
C ASP A 14 -8.74 -4.71 -7.77
N HIS A 15 -8.62 -3.41 -8.04
CA HIS A 15 -7.97 -2.46 -7.15
C HIS A 15 -8.64 -2.36 -5.76
N PRO A 16 -7.90 -2.58 -4.65
CA PRO A 16 -8.37 -2.31 -3.29
C PRO A 16 -8.36 -0.81 -2.98
N ALA A 17 -9.07 -0.03 -3.80
CA ALA A 17 -9.00 1.44 -3.87
C ALA A 17 -9.35 2.14 -2.56
N MET A 18 -10.10 1.50 -1.65
CA MET A 18 -10.39 2.05 -0.32
C MET A 18 -9.11 2.27 0.51
N SER A 19 -8.07 1.46 0.31
CA SER A 19 -6.78 1.65 0.98
C SER A 19 -6.11 2.97 0.56
N GLY A 20 -6.34 3.44 -0.67
CA GLY A 20 -5.80 4.69 -1.19
C GLY A 20 -6.25 5.94 -0.42
N ILE A 21 -7.40 5.90 0.26
CA ILE A 21 -7.92 7.02 1.07
C ILE A 21 -6.98 7.38 2.22
N PHE A 22 -6.30 6.39 2.80
CA PHE A 22 -5.40 6.59 3.95
C PHE A 22 -3.96 6.11 3.68
N GLY A 23 -3.70 5.54 2.50
CA GLY A 23 -2.35 5.18 2.03
C GLY A 23 -1.80 6.23 1.07
N LEU A 24 -2.49 6.48 -0.05
CA LEU A 24 -2.03 7.40 -1.08
C LEU A 24 -2.31 8.87 -0.75
N LEU A 25 -3.49 9.15 -0.18
CA LEU A 25 -3.92 10.50 0.14
C LEU A 25 -3.56 10.85 1.59
N PRO A 26 -3.13 12.09 1.89
CA PRO A 26 -3.02 12.56 3.26
C PRO A 26 -4.36 12.49 3.99
N PRO A 27 -4.37 12.36 5.33
CA PRO A 27 -5.56 12.59 6.12
C PRO A 27 -6.22 13.93 5.73
N PRO A 28 -7.56 14.00 5.73
CA PRO A 28 -8.27 15.20 5.27
C PRO A 28 -7.86 16.42 6.11
N SER A 29 -7.38 17.47 5.42
CA SER A 29 -7.03 18.76 6.03
C SER A 29 -8.25 19.64 6.32
N SER A 30 -9.42 19.26 5.80
CA SER A 30 -10.70 19.93 6.04
C SER A 30 -11.84 18.92 6.09
N GLY A 31 -12.90 19.25 6.83
CA GLY A 31 -14.03 18.36 7.06
C GLY A 31 -13.84 17.43 8.28
N PRO A 32 -14.73 16.44 8.45
CA PRO A 32 -14.64 15.50 9.56
C PRO A 32 -13.38 14.64 9.45
N ALA A 33 -12.73 14.37 10.59
CA ALA A 33 -11.66 13.40 10.65
C ALA A 33 -12.16 12.00 10.23
N LEU A 34 -11.25 11.20 9.67
CA LEU A 34 -11.54 9.80 9.36
C LEU A 34 -11.81 9.02 10.65
N ASN A 35 -12.76 8.09 10.59
CA ASN A 35 -12.96 7.13 11.66
C ASN A 35 -11.88 6.06 11.59
N MET A 36 -10.87 6.16 12.45
CA MET A 36 -9.71 5.26 12.41
C MET A 36 -10.05 3.80 12.68
N THR A 37 -11.10 3.51 13.45
CA THR A 37 -11.59 2.13 13.61
C THR A 37 -12.10 1.57 12.28
N VAL A 38 -12.81 2.38 11.49
CA VAL A 38 -13.29 1.97 10.16
C VAL A 38 -12.13 1.80 9.19
N VAL A 39 -11.15 2.71 9.20
CA VAL A 39 -9.94 2.59 8.35
C VAL A 39 -9.21 1.28 8.65
N LYS A 40 -8.93 1.00 9.93
CA LYS A 40 -8.27 -0.23 10.35
C LYS A 40 -9.06 -1.49 9.96
N ASN A 41 -10.35 -1.52 10.29
CA ASN A 41 -11.22 -2.65 9.94
C ASN A 41 -11.29 -2.87 8.42
N THR A 42 -11.19 -1.80 7.62
CA THR A 42 -11.17 -1.89 6.15
C THR A 42 -9.87 -2.51 5.67
N ALA A 43 -8.71 -2.08 6.22
CA ALA A 43 -7.42 -2.68 5.90
C ALA A 43 -7.37 -4.17 6.28
N ASP A 44 -7.90 -4.54 7.44
CA ASP A 44 -8.00 -5.93 7.89
C ASP A 44 -8.90 -6.76 6.96
N LYS A 45 -10.03 -6.20 6.52
CA LYS A 45 -10.96 -6.87 5.59
C LYS A 45 -10.37 -7.05 4.19
N ILE A 46 -9.63 -6.07 3.68
CA ILE A 46 -8.87 -6.23 2.44
C ILE A 46 -7.85 -7.37 2.62
N ARG A 47 -7.07 -7.34 3.70
CA ARG A 47 -6.05 -8.38 3.96
C ARG A 47 -6.65 -9.79 3.99
N GLU A 48 -7.81 -9.94 4.61
CA GLU A 48 -8.50 -11.23 4.82
C GLU A 48 -9.19 -11.75 3.55
N LEU A 49 -9.81 -10.88 2.76
CA LEU A 49 -10.82 -11.29 1.77
C LEU A 49 -10.46 -10.99 0.32
N TRP A 50 -9.45 -10.17 0.06
CA TRP A 50 -9.17 -9.71 -1.30
C TRP A 50 -8.68 -10.84 -2.19
N THR A 51 -9.16 -10.87 -3.44
CA THR A 51 -8.65 -11.78 -4.46
C THR A 51 -7.30 -11.27 -4.96
N TRP A 52 -6.21 -11.72 -4.31
CA TRP A 52 -4.86 -11.23 -4.58
C TRP A 52 -4.38 -11.42 -6.03
N ASP A 53 -4.74 -12.54 -6.66
CA ASP A 53 -4.37 -12.83 -8.06
C ASP A 53 -5.00 -11.85 -9.08
N ASP A 54 -6.01 -11.08 -8.64
CA ASP A 54 -6.67 -10.03 -9.43
C ASP A 54 -6.11 -8.62 -9.17
N CYS A 55 -5.15 -8.48 -8.25
CA CYS A 55 -4.47 -7.21 -8.01
C CYS A 55 -3.56 -6.82 -9.19
N TRP A 56 -3.33 -5.52 -9.31
CA TRP A 56 -2.38 -4.92 -10.23
C TRP A 56 -1.10 -4.58 -9.46
N GLY A 57 0.05 -4.54 -10.15
CA GLY A 57 1.34 -4.34 -9.47
C GLY A 57 1.40 -3.13 -8.53
N TRP A 58 0.77 -2.00 -8.88
CA TRP A 58 0.79 -0.79 -8.04
C TRP A 58 -0.10 -0.87 -6.78
N ASP A 59 -0.98 -1.87 -6.70
CA ASP A 59 -1.84 -2.07 -5.54
C ASP A 59 -1.02 -2.44 -4.31
N PHE A 60 0.06 -3.20 -4.47
CA PHE A 60 0.92 -3.64 -3.35
C PHE A 60 1.61 -2.46 -2.65
N PRO A 61 2.29 -1.53 -3.34
CA PRO A 61 2.80 -0.34 -2.69
C PRO A 61 1.70 0.58 -2.12
N MET A 62 0.52 0.67 -2.75
CA MET A 62 -0.62 1.41 -2.18
C MET A 62 -1.07 0.82 -0.83
N LEU A 63 -1.20 -0.51 -0.77
CA LEU A 63 -1.54 -1.23 0.46
C LEU A 63 -0.46 -1.06 1.51
N ALA A 64 0.82 -1.12 1.12
CA ALA A 64 1.95 -0.90 2.00
C ALA A 64 1.89 0.48 2.67
N MET A 65 1.69 1.55 1.91
CA MET A 65 1.57 2.91 2.47
C MET A 65 0.39 3.03 3.45
N ASN A 66 -0.72 2.32 3.19
CA ASN A 66 -1.88 2.33 4.08
C ASN A 66 -1.58 1.69 5.45
N VAL A 67 -1.03 0.46 5.44
CA VAL A 67 -0.73 -0.25 6.70
C VAL A 67 0.47 0.35 7.43
N LEU A 68 1.43 0.94 6.72
CA LEU A 68 2.51 1.74 7.28
C LEU A 68 1.96 2.89 8.13
N ARG A 69 1.02 3.67 7.59
CA ARG A 69 0.35 4.75 8.32
C ARG A 69 -0.51 4.27 9.49
N LEU A 70 -0.98 3.02 9.45
CA LEU A 70 -1.67 2.37 10.57
C LEU A 70 -0.70 1.81 11.64
N GLY A 71 0.61 1.94 11.42
CA GLY A 71 1.66 1.50 12.35
C GLY A 71 2.09 0.04 12.17
N ASP A 72 1.68 -0.63 11.10
CA ASP A 72 2.03 -2.03 10.80
C ASP A 72 3.13 -2.08 9.73
N VAL A 73 4.36 -1.77 10.17
CA VAL A 73 5.56 -1.68 9.33
C VAL A 73 5.90 -3.04 8.71
N ASP A 74 5.75 -4.12 9.48
CA ASP A 74 6.04 -5.48 9.02
C ASP A 74 5.11 -5.89 7.87
N GLN A 75 3.82 -5.59 7.98
CA GLN A 75 2.90 -5.84 6.87
C GLN A 75 3.22 -4.95 5.65
N ALA A 76 3.64 -3.70 5.85
CA ALA A 76 4.05 -2.83 4.75
C ALA A 76 5.18 -3.48 3.94
N ILE A 77 6.23 -3.97 4.62
CA ILE A 77 7.31 -4.73 3.99
C ILE A 77 6.79 -6.00 3.33
N SER A 78 5.89 -6.75 3.99
CA SER A 78 5.32 -7.97 3.41
C SER A 78 4.59 -7.72 2.09
N TYR A 79 3.88 -6.60 1.93
CA TYR A 79 3.26 -6.25 0.65
C TYR A 79 4.29 -5.87 -0.42
N LEU A 80 5.34 -5.12 -0.04
CA LEU A 80 6.41 -4.73 -0.96
C LEU A 80 7.29 -5.92 -1.40
N LEU A 81 7.24 -7.04 -0.68
CA LEU A 81 7.95 -8.27 -0.99
C LEU A 81 7.00 -9.40 -1.46
N ASP A 82 5.73 -9.07 -1.71
CA ASP A 82 4.75 -10.06 -2.15
C ASP A 82 5.16 -10.65 -3.51
N PRO A 83 5.10 -11.98 -3.71
CA PRO A 83 5.46 -12.60 -4.99
C PRO A 83 4.66 -12.11 -6.20
N LEU A 84 3.45 -11.59 -5.98
CA LEU A 84 2.60 -11.00 -7.03
C LEU A 84 3.04 -9.57 -7.41
N PHE A 85 3.90 -8.95 -6.59
CA PHE A 85 4.57 -7.70 -6.90
C PHE A 85 5.97 -7.96 -7.48
N SER A 86 5.99 -8.45 -8.72
CA SER A 86 7.22 -8.92 -9.40
C SER A 86 7.83 -7.89 -10.36
N PHE A 87 9.13 -8.08 -10.58
CA PHE A 87 9.94 -7.39 -11.57
C PHE A 87 10.72 -8.41 -12.40
N ASP A 88 10.91 -8.11 -13.69
CA ASP A 88 11.71 -8.95 -14.58
C ASP A 88 13.22 -8.84 -14.31
N ASP A 89 14.04 -9.56 -15.07
CA ASP A 89 15.50 -9.58 -14.93
C ASP A 89 16.18 -8.24 -15.28
N ALA A 90 15.50 -7.37 -16.03
CA ALA A 90 15.93 -6.01 -16.30
C ALA A 90 15.41 -4.99 -15.26
N GLY A 91 14.59 -5.43 -14.29
CA GLY A 91 14.00 -4.59 -13.26
C GLY A 91 12.74 -3.84 -13.68
N TYR A 92 12.07 -4.25 -14.76
CA TYR A 92 10.78 -3.69 -15.13
C TYR A 92 9.65 -4.31 -14.32
N PRO A 93 8.70 -3.51 -13.81
CA PRO A 93 7.53 -4.04 -13.12
C PRO A 93 6.66 -4.83 -14.09
N GLU A 94 6.36 -6.10 -13.75
CA GLU A 94 5.65 -7.01 -14.66
C GLU A 94 4.18 -6.64 -14.82
N GLY A 95 3.56 -6.14 -13.74
CA GLY A 95 2.16 -5.71 -13.70
C GLY A 95 1.16 -6.82 -13.33
N GLY A 96 1.62 -8.06 -13.14
CA GLY A 96 0.81 -9.20 -12.73
C GLY A 96 -0.01 -9.82 -13.87
N SER A 97 -1.14 -10.44 -13.53
CA SER A 97 -2.01 -11.13 -14.49
C SER A 97 -2.89 -10.19 -15.33
N ARG A 98 -3.00 -8.92 -14.92
CA ARG A 98 -4.01 -7.95 -15.39
C ARG A 98 -3.54 -7.07 -16.54
N VAL A 99 -2.23 -6.81 -16.65
CA VAL A 99 -1.65 -5.85 -17.61
C VAL A 99 -0.31 -6.33 -18.15
N PRO A 100 0.06 -5.95 -19.39
CA PRO A 100 1.33 -6.33 -19.98
C PRO A 100 2.52 -5.56 -19.36
N THR A 101 3.66 -6.24 -19.29
CA THR A 101 4.96 -5.66 -18.93
C THR A 101 5.51 -4.79 -20.07
N PRO A 102 6.15 -3.62 -19.79
CA PRO A 102 6.37 -3.02 -18.47
C PRO A 102 5.18 -2.17 -17.98
N TYR A 103 4.80 -2.35 -16.70
CA TYR A 103 3.73 -1.58 -16.06
C TYR A 103 4.28 -0.56 -15.05
N PHE A 104 4.70 0.60 -15.57
CA PHE A 104 5.40 1.64 -14.79
C PHE A 104 4.67 2.19 -13.55
N PRO A 105 3.33 2.14 -13.41
CA PRO A 105 2.71 2.47 -12.13
C PRO A 105 3.24 1.62 -10.96
N GLY A 106 3.66 0.37 -11.21
CA GLY A 106 4.30 -0.48 -10.21
C GLY A 106 5.62 0.11 -9.68
N SER A 107 6.54 0.49 -10.56
CA SER A 107 7.81 1.11 -10.14
C SER A 107 7.62 2.48 -9.49
N SER A 108 6.71 3.31 -10.01
CA SER A 108 6.46 4.65 -9.47
C SER A 108 5.84 4.59 -8.06
N SER A 109 4.88 3.68 -7.85
CA SER A 109 4.26 3.48 -6.54
C SER A 109 5.22 2.85 -5.53
N PHE A 110 6.11 1.95 -5.98
CA PHE A 110 7.18 1.39 -5.14
C PHE A 110 8.13 2.47 -4.63
N LEU A 111 8.63 3.33 -5.52
CA LEU A 111 9.50 4.44 -5.14
C LEU A 111 8.80 5.39 -4.18
N LEU A 112 7.50 5.64 -4.37
CA LEU A 112 6.71 6.46 -3.46
C LEU A 112 6.58 5.82 -2.07
N ALA A 113 6.26 4.52 -2.01
CA ALA A 113 6.16 3.79 -0.75
C ALA A 113 7.50 3.76 0.01
N ILE A 114 8.61 3.48 -0.68
CA ILE A 114 9.95 3.51 -0.07
C ILE A 114 10.33 4.92 0.38
N ALA A 115 9.99 5.96 -0.39
CA ALA A 115 10.23 7.33 0.03
C ALA A 115 9.44 7.70 1.28
N MET A 116 8.19 7.24 1.39
CA MET A 116 7.36 7.41 2.59
C MET A 116 7.90 6.62 3.78
N MET A 117 8.40 5.40 3.59
CA MET A 117 9.10 4.66 4.64
C MET A 117 10.40 5.35 5.06
N ALA A 118 11.12 6.00 4.15
CA ALA A 118 12.39 6.66 4.45
C ALA A 118 12.23 8.03 5.12
N GLY A 119 11.31 8.86 4.61
CA GLY A 119 11.12 10.24 5.04
C GLY A 119 9.95 10.46 6.00
N GLY A 120 9.02 9.52 6.09
CA GLY A 120 7.76 9.67 6.82
C GLY A 120 6.76 10.54 6.06
N TRP A 121 5.77 11.06 6.79
CA TRP A 121 4.69 11.90 6.27
C TRP A 121 4.37 13.03 7.26
N ASP A 122 3.43 13.90 6.90
CA ASP A 122 2.96 14.97 7.78
C ASP A 122 2.45 14.43 9.12
N GLY A 123 3.13 14.79 10.22
CA GLY A 123 2.79 14.39 11.59
C GLY A 123 3.62 13.24 12.15
N GLU A 124 4.19 12.39 11.29
CA GLU A 124 5.10 11.29 11.67
C GLU A 124 6.32 11.31 10.72
N PRO A 125 7.27 12.25 10.91
CA PRO A 125 8.45 12.35 10.07
C PRO A 125 9.51 11.30 10.45
N GLY A 126 10.39 10.98 9.50
CA GLY A 126 11.55 10.11 9.70
C GLY A 126 11.35 8.67 9.22
N PRO A 127 12.36 7.81 9.43
CA PRO A 127 12.35 6.45 8.89
C PRO A 127 11.39 5.54 9.65
N HIS A 128 10.61 4.76 8.90
CA HIS A 128 9.66 3.76 9.36
C HIS A 128 10.01 2.41 8.71
N PHE A 129 10.96 1.72 9.32
CA PHE A 129 11.42 0.38 8.93
C PHE A 129 11.37 -0.56 10.14
N PRO A 130 11.42 -1.89 9.92
CA PRO A 130 11.47 -2.84 11.02
C PRO A 130 12.61 -2.53 12.00
N GLU A 131 12.35 -2.64 13.30
CA GLU A 131 13.27 -2.20 14.36
C GLU A 131 14.62 -2.95 14.32
N GLU A 132 14.62 -4.19 13.82
CA GLU A 132 15.80 -5.03 13.69
C GLU A 132 16.70 -4.66 12.50
N TRP A 133 16.25 -3.78 11.61
CA TRP A 133 17.02 -3.34 10.44
C TRP A 133 17.92 -2.16 10.81
N ASN A 134 19.22 -2.28 10.53
CA ASN A 134 20.15 -1.17 10.62
C ASN A 134 20.06 -0.30 9.37
N VAL A 135 19.04 0.56 9.29
CA VAL A 135 18.76 1.40 8.11
C VAL A 135 19.49 2.75 8.20
N ALA A 136 20.11 3.15 7.08
CA ALA A 136 20.63 4.50 6.88
C ALA A 136 19.80 5.21 5.79
N VAL A 137 19.32 6.42 6.10
CA VAL A 137 18.53 7.25 5.18
C VAL A 137 19.19 8.62 5.05
N GLU A 138 19.32 9.12 3.82
CA GLU A 138 19.82 10.46 3.52
C GLU A 138 18.95 11.16 2.47
N GLY A 139 18.76 12.47 2.60
CA GLY A 139 18.10 13.30 1.58
C GLY A 139 16.59 13.14 1.43
N PHE A 140 15.95 12.21 2.16
CA PHE A 140 14.50 12.08 2.18
C PHE A 140 13.88 13.13 3.12
N VAL A 141 12.77 13.68 2.67
CA VAL A 141 11.89 14.57 3.45
C VAL A 141 10.51 13.92 3.53
N PRO A 142 9.70 14.25 4.55
CA PRO A 142 8.32 13.79 4.61
C PRO A 142 7.61 14.04 3.28
N GLY A 143 7.01 12.98 2.75
CA GLY A 143 6.31 12.99 1.48
C GLY A 143 4.95 12.34 1.65
N LEU A 144 3.91 13.01 1.15
CA LEU A 144 2.47 12.72 1.36
C LEU A 144 1.91 13.10 2.73
#